data_AF-A0A7X8UPN9-F1
#
_entry.id   AF-A0A7X8UPN9-F1
#
_cell.length_a   1.000
_cell.length_b   1.000
_cell.length_c   1.000
_cell.angle_alpha   90.00
_cell.angle_beta   90.00
_cell.angle_gamma   90.00
#
_symmetry.space_group_name_H-M   'P 1'
#
loop_
_entity.id
_entity.type
_entity.pdbx_description
1 polymer ?
#
loop_
_entity_poly.entity_id
_entity_poly.type
_entity_poly.pdbx_seq_one_letter_code
_entity_poly.pdbx_strand_id
1 'polypeptide(L)'
;MNYHRMHLVEKLQVQVSGFAGMAIVYFALWRLFEPANPHAPFVLLVAGGLRQMFLLVALIIAVAAFGAAFLAKSRPHGVLLASLLTALGVSLRSPMMRGLFWSTSRSGIALYWPMIAELLILAATLVVAAAIIDIIRKKMSRALPNAAWVDPLAGVDAQKLAKVGESWAASPAHGGLIISKAAFKVGSWRPLAAGALTLAGGLVLLRVTLQSSDRGQIIFALLASFGIAAMAVNQLMPARCTMLIWISPVIAAVLLYLLAAAAPIPATANGWINYPVYGRITPLDWITAGCGGAIAGCWISARMHESRIAEKLSELPGR
;
A
#
# COMPACT_ATOMS: atom_id res chain seq x y z
N MET A 1 8.99 8.59 -27.21
CA MET A 1 9.88 7.71 -26.42
C MET A 1 9.39 6.28 -26.63
N ASN A 2 10.27 5.31 -26.91
CA ASN A 2 9.86 3.93 -27.18
C ASN A 2 9.13 3.34 -25.93
N TYR A 3 8.00 2.66 -26.12
CA TYR A 3 7.10 2.20 -25.03
C TYR A 3 7.86 1.40 -23.94
N HIS A 4 8.77 0.53 -24.37
CA HIS A 4 9.66 -0.23 -23.49
C HIS A 4 10.57 0.65 -22.64
N ARG A 5 11.12 1.74 -23.21
CA ARG A 5 11.99 2.68 -22.51
C ARG A 5 11.22 3.46 -21.44
N MET A 6 9.96 3.79 -21.69
CA MET A 6 9.09 4.46 -20.71
C MET A 6 8.83 3.59 -19.48
N HIS A 7 8.44 2.34 -19.70
CA HIS A 7 8.22 1.38 -18.63
C HIS A 7 9.48 1.07 -17.81
N LEU A 8 10.64 1.01 -18.47
CA LEU A 8 11.91 0.78 -17.81
C LEU A 8 12.32 1.98 -16.94
N VAL A 9 12.18 3.20 -17.46
CA VAL A 9 12.43 4.44 -16.69
C VAL A 9 11.51 4.53 -15.48
N GLU A 10 10.21 4.29 -15.66
CA GLU A 10 9.24 4.28 -14.54
C GLU A 10 9.63 3.25 -13.47
N LYS A 11 10.01 2.03 -13.90
CA LYS A 11 10.39 0.95 -12.98
C LYS A 11 11.62 1.33 -12.15
N LEU A 12 12.67 1.81 -12.81
CA LEU A 12 13.89 2.26 -12.14
C LEU A 12 13.61 3.41 -11.19
N GLN A 13 12.85 4.42 -11.62
CA GLN A 13 12.50 5.56 -10.77
C GLN A 13 11.77 5.12 -9.49
N VAL A 14 10.73 4.29 -9.61
CA VAL A 14 9.94 3.86 -8.45
C VAL A 14 10.74 2.95 -7.53
N GLN A 15 11.43 1.94 -8.07
CA GLN A 15 12.17 0.97 -7.27
C GLN A 15 13.41 1.60 -6.62
N VAL A 16 14.25 2.29 -7.39
CA VAL A 16 15.47 2.91 -6.86
C VAL A 16 15.13 3.98 -5.84
N SER A 17 14.14 4.84 -6.11
CA SER A 17 13.76 5.89 -5.15
C SER A 17 13.11 5.29 -3.90
N GLY A 18 12.29 4.25 -4.03
CA GLY A 18 11.71 3.54 -2.89
C GLY A 18 12.77 2.91 -1.99
N PHE A 19 13.73 2.17 -2.56
CA PHE A 19 14.82 1.55 -1.81
C PHE A 19 15.81 2.58 -1.23
N ALA A 20 16.16 3.62 -1.99
CA ALA A 20 17.01 4.70 -1.50
C ALA A 20 16.34 5.45 -0.34
N GLY A 21 15.05 5.80 -0.49
CA GLY A 21 14.27 6.40 0.58
C GLY A 21 14.19 5.50 1.81
N MET A 22 13.94 4.21 1.63
CA MET A 22 13.94 3.22 2.71
C MET A 22 15.28 3.18 3.45
N ALA A 23 16.40 3.19 2.72
CA ALA A 23 17.74 3.22 3.30
C ALA A 23 18.01 4.53 4.07
N ILE A 24 17.61 5.69 3.53
CA ILE A 24 17.73 6.98 4.22
C ILE A 24 16.94 6.96 5.54
N VAL A 25 15.70 6.47 5.50
CA VAL A 25 14.88 6.35 6.71
C VAL A 25 15.52 5.39 7.72
N TYR A 26 15.96 4.22 7.25
CA TYR A 26 16.53 3.17 8.09
C TYR A 26 17.86 3.56 8.75
N PHE A 27 18.77 4.22 8.02
CA PHE A 27 20.11 4.55 8.50
C PHE A 27 20.25 5.96 9.06
N ALA A 28 19.59 6.96 8.45
CA ALA A 28 19.79 8.36 8.81
C ALA A 28 18.64 8.91 9.68
N LEU A 29 17.38 8.70 9.28
CA LEU A 29 16.24 9.31 9.97
C LEU A 29 15.74 8.52 11.18
N TRP A 30 16.16 7.26 11.36
CA TRP A 30 15.75 6.44 12.51
C TRP A 30 16.00 7.11 13.87
N ARG A 31 17.08 7.90 13.99
CA ARG A 31 17.40 8.66 15.23
C ARG A 31 16.30 9.64 15.64
N LEU A 32 15.47 10.11 14.69
CA LEU A 32 14.32 10.97 14.99
C LEU A 32 13.18 10.21 15.67
N PHE A 33 13.16 8.89 15.52
CA PHE A 33 12.12 7.99 15.99
C PHE A 33 12.55 7.13 17.18
N GLU A 34 13.74 7.38 17.73
CA GLU A 34 14.35 6.55 18.77
C GLU A 34 13.37 6.35 19.93
N PRO A 35 12.87 5.11 20.14
CA PRO A 35 11.91 4.85 21.19
C PRO A 35 12.62 4.92 22.54
N ALA A 36 11.92 5.41 23.57
CA ALA A 36 12.45 5.48 24.93
C ALA A 36 12.86 4.09 25.48
N ASN A 37 12.26 3.01 24.94
CA ASN A 37 12.66 1.64 25.18
C ASN A 37 13.08 0.99 23.85
N PRO A 38 14.36 0.62 23.67
CA PRO A 38 14.88 0.05 22.43
C PRO A 38 14.31 -1.35 22.12
N HIS A 39 13.71 -2.02 23.10
CA HIS A 39 13.10 -3.34 22.95
C HIS A 39 11.58 -3.29 22.72
N ALA A 40 10.96 -2.12 22.86
CA ALA A 40 9.53 -1.97 22.61
C ALA A 40 9.26 -1.89 21.10
N PRO A 41 8.26 -2.64 20.58
CA PRO A 41 7.86 -2.49 19.19
C PRO A 41 7.33 -1.08 18.93
N PHE A 42 7.36 -0.68 17.66
CA PHE A 42 6.90 0.63 17.21
C PHE A 42 5.36 0.67 17.16
N VAL A 43 4.74 0.70 18.35
CA VAL A 43 3.31 0.92 18.58
C VAL A 43 3.17 2.15 19.46
N LEU A 44 2.87 3.26 18.82
CA LEU A 44 3.05 4.59 19.37
C LEU A 44 1.96 4.97 20.37
N LEU A 45 0.70 4.66 20.07
CA LEU A 45 -0.39 5.03 20.99
C LEU A 45 -0.38 4.20 22.27
N VAL A 46 0.00 2.91 22.19
CA VAL A 46 0.13 2.07 23.38
C VAL A 46 1.27 2.57 24.28
N ALA A 47 2.38 2.99 23.68
CA ALA A 47 3.55 3.49 24.39
C ALA A 47 3.45 4.97 24.83
N GLY A 48 2.35 5.68 24.51
CA GLY A 48 2.19 7.11 24.78
C GLY A 48 3.05 8.03 23.90
N GLY A 49 3.61 7.51 22.80
CA GLY A 49 4.51 8.20 21.88
C GLY A 49 3.81 9.14 20.89
N LEU A 50 3.02 10.09 21.38
CA LEU A 50 2.30 11.06 20.52
C LEU A 50 3.24 11.90 19.64
N ARG A 51 4.42 12.25 20.17
CA ARG A 51 5.45 12.99 19.41
C ARG A 51 5.94 12.17 18.22
N GLN A 52 6.27 10.89 18.45
CA GLN A 52 6.73 9.99 17.40
C GLN A 52 5.61 9.75 16.36
N MET A 53 4.34 9.72 16.79
CA MET A 53 3.20 9.59 15.88
C MET A 53 3.13 10.78 14.94
N PHE A 54 3.22 11.99 15.49
CA PHE A 54 3.25 13.22 14.71
C PHE A 54 4.43 13.24 13.71
N LEU A 55 5.63 12.86 14.17
CA LEU A 55 6.81 12.78 13.31
C LEU A 55 6.64 11.76 12.19
N LEU A 56 6.03 10.60 12.46
CA LEU A 56 5.79 9.56 11.45
C LEU A 56 4.78 10.05 10.41
N VAL A 57 3.67 10.66 10.85
CA VAL A 57 2.66 11.25 9.96
C VAL A 57 3.29 12.34 9.09
N ALA A 58 4.07 13.24 9.69
CA ALA A 58 4.79 14.29 8.98
C ALA A 58 5.78 13.71 7.96
N LEU A 59 6.52 12.66 8.32
CA LEU A 59 7.44 11.97 7.39
C LEU A 59 6.69 11.39 6.19
N ILE A 60 5.59 10.65 6.42
CA ILE A 60 4.82 10.03 5.32
C ILE A 60 4.30 11.10 4.37
N ILE A 61 3.77 12.21 4.90
CA ILE A 61 3.27 13.33 4.09
C ILE A 61 4.41 14.02 3.33
N ALA A 62 5.54 14.30 4.00
CA ALA A 62 6.69 14.95 3.38
C ALA A 62 7.29 14.11 2.25
N VAL A 63 7.45 12.80 2.48
CA VAL A 63 7.93 11.84 1.47
C VAL A 63 6.95 11.76 0.31
N ALA A 64 5.64 11.72 0.56
CA ALA A 64 4.64 11.71 -0.50
C ALA A 64 4.66 13.00 -1.34
N ALA A 65 4.80 14.16 -0.70
CA ALA A 65 4.91 15.45 -1.38
C ALA A 65 6.18 15.56 -2.23
N PHE A 66 7.32 15.19 -1.65
CA PHE A 66 8.62 15.17 -2.34
C PHE A 66 8.62 14.16 -3.50
N GLY A 67 8.11 12.95 -3.25
CA GLY A 67 7.94 11.92 -4.25
C GLY A 67 7.06 12.37 -5.40
N ALA A 68 5.96 13.09 -5.13
CA ALA A 68 5.07 13.60 -6.18
C ALA A 68 5.77 14.57 -7.14
N ALA A 69 6.69 15.39 -6.64
CA ALA A 69 7.47 16.31 -7.46
C ALA A 69 8.64 15.60 -8.18
N PHE A 70 9.39 14.76 -7.46
CA PHE A 70 10.59 14.11 -7.99
C PHE A 70 10.27 13.00 -9.01
N LEU A 71 9.20 12.24 -8.76
CA LEU A 71 8.75 11.13 -9.59
C LEU A 71 7.65 11.56 -10.58
N ALA A 72 7.74 12.78 -11.11
CA ALA A 72 6.80 13.38 -12.04
C ALA A 72 6.47 12.50 -13.26
N LYS A 73 7.48 11.77 -13.74
CA LYS A 73 7.42 10.86 -14.89
C LYS A 73 6.88 9.47 -14.56
N SER A 74 6.55 9.18 -13.30
CA SER A 74 5.93 7.93 -12.88
C SER A 74 4.43 8.13 -12.59
N ARG A 75 3.68 7.03 -12.57
CA ARG A 75 2.26 7.04 -12.20
C ARG A 75 2.06 7.39 -10.73
N PRO A 76 0.89 7.95 -10.34
CA PRO A 76 0.61 8.23 -8.93
C PRO A 76 0.73 6.99 -8.03
N HIS A 77 0.31 5.82 -8.52
CA HIS A 77 0.45 4.56 -7.78
C HIS A 77 1.92 4.19 -7.53
N GLY A 78 2.82 4.48 -8.48
CA GLY A 78 4.26 4.31 -8.31
C GLY A 78 4.85 5.26 -7.27
N VAL A 79 4.40 6.52 -7.26
CA VAL A 79 4.79 7.50 -6.23
C VAL A 79 4.35 7.06 -4.83
N LEU A 80 3.10 6.62 -4.71
CA LEU A 80 2.55 6.14 -3.43
C LEU A 80 3.28 4.88 -2.96
N LEU A 81 3.57 3.95 -3.87
CA LEU A 81 4.37 2.76 -3.58
C LEU A 81 5.77 3.13 -3.09
N ALA A 82 6.48 4.03 -3.77
CA ALA A 82 7.80 4.49 -3.35
C ALA A 82 7.76 5.17 -1.96
N SER A 83 6.69 5.92 -1.68
CA SER A 83 6.48 6.56 -0.38
C SER A 83 6.26 5.55 0.74
N LEU A 84 5.48 4.50 0.48
CA LEU A 84 5.25 3.41 1.42
C LEU A 84 6.49 2.55 1.64
N LEU A 85 7.28 2.27 0.60
CA LEU A 85 8.58 1.61 0.71
C LEU A 85 9.56 2.45 1.54
N THR A 86 9.53 3.77 1.40
CA THR A 86 10.34 4.67 2.23
C THR A 86 9.94 4.58 3.70
N ALA A 87 8.63 4.63 4.00
CA ALA A 87 8.12 4.47 5.36
C ALA A 87 8.34 3.05 5.93
N LEU A 88 8.44 2.02 5.08
CA LEU A 88 8.79 0.64 5.49
C LEU A 88 10.15 0.59 6.19
N GLY A 89 11.05 1.55 5.95
CA GLY A 89 12.33 1.66 6.66
C GLY A 89 12.16 1.78 8.18
N VAL A 90 11.13 2.48 8.66
CA VAL A 90 10.78 2.57 10.09
C VAL A 90 10.28 1.22 10.59
N SER A 91 9.41 0.55 9.82
CA SER A 91 8.89 -0.78 10.16
C SER A 91 10.02 -1.82 10.25
N LEU A 92 11.02 -1.81 9.36
CA LEU A 92 12.13 -2.76 9.40
C LEU A 92 13.00 -2.63 10.65
N ARG A 93 13.10 -1.43 11.24
CA ARG A 93 13.80 -1.19 12.51
C ARG A 93 12.98 -1.52 13.75
N SER A 94 11.65 -1.59 13.63
CA SER A 94 10.78 -1.89 14.77
C SER A 94 11.07 -3.29 15.35
N PRO A 95 11.27 -3.39 16.67
CA PRO A 95 11.30 -4.68 17.37
C PRO A 95 10.00 -5.47 17.22
N MET A 96 10.06 -6.76 17.57
CA MET A 96 8.91 -7.66 17.54
C MET A 96 7.88 -7.31 18.62
N MET A 97 6.58 -7.49 18.31
CA MET A 97 5.47 -7.25 19.25
C MET A 97 5.52 -8.06 20.55
N ARG A 98 6.31 -9.14 20.56
CA ARG A 98 6.49 -10.04 21.70
C ARG A 98 6.97 -9.30 22.95
N GLY A 99 7.84 -8.29 22.79
CA GLY A 99 8.33 -7.46 23.90
C GLY A 99 7.22 -6.61 24.54
N LEU A 100 6.26 -6.13 23.74
CA LEU A 100 5.13 -5.37 24.27
C LEU A 100 4.22 -6.24 25.12
N PHE A 101 3.79 -7.41 24.60
CA PHE A 101 2.92 -8.32 25.37
C PHE A 101 3.55 -8.80 26.68
N TRP A 102 4.88 -8.91 26.73
CA TRP A 102 5.59 -9.23 27.96
C TRP A 102 5.65 -8.04 28.93
N SER A 103 5.93 -6.84 28.43
CA SER A 103 6.11 -5.64 29.25
C SER A 103 4.81 -5.01 29.76
N THR A 104 3.71 -5.14 29.01
CA THR A 104 2.40 -4.59 29.40
C THR A 104 1.50 -5.68 29.96
N SER A 105 0.99 -5.47 31.17
CA SER A 105 -0.07 -6.29 31.77
C SER A 105 -1.45 -6.08 31.12
N ARG A 106 -1.54 -5.23 30.09
CA ARG A 106 -2.77 -4.97 29.33
C ARG A 106 -3.05 -6.14 28.39
N SER A 107 -4.24 -6.72 28.49
CA SER A 107 -4.70 -7.80 27.61
C SER A 107 -6.02 -7.46 26.91
N GLY A 108 -6.37 -8.27 25.91
CA GLY A 108 -7.62 -8.14 25.16
C GLY A 108 -7.82 -6.74 24.56
N ILE A 109 -9.03 -6.21 24.71
CA ILE A 109 -9.47 -4.95 24.09
C ILE A 109 -8.62 -3.74 24.48
N ALA A 110 -8.10 -3.69 25.71
CA ALA A 110 -7.33 -2.56 26.24
C ALA A 110 -5.99 -2.36 25.53
N LEU A 111 -5.45 -3.42 24.92
CA LEU A 111 -4.24 -3.38 24.12
C LEU A 111 -4.52 -3.12 22.64
N TYR A 112 -5.54 -3.77 22.07
CA TYR A 112 -5.83 -3.66 20.63
C TYR A 112 -6.59 -2.40 20.24
N TRP A 113 -7.38 -1.80 21.14
CA TRP A 113 -8.08 -0.54 20.85
C TRP A 113 -7.15 0.61 20.44
N PRO A 114 -6.07 0.93 21.20
CA PRO A 114 -5.11 1.95 20.76
C PRO A 114 -4.37 1.55 19.48
N MET A 115 -4.12 0.26 19.22
CA MET A 115 -3.53 -0.19 17.95
C MET A 115 -4.47 0.04 16.76
N ILE A 116 -5.77 -0.20 16.93
CA ILE A 116 -6.80 0.11 15.92
C ILE A 116 -6.87 1.61 15.69
N ALA A 117 -6.86 2.42 16.74
CA ALA A 117 -6.85 3.89 16.60
C ALA A 117 -5.60 4.38 15.84
N GLU A 118 -4.43 3.84 16.16
CA GLU A 118 -3.17 4.13 15.48
C GLU A 118 -3.22 3.76 14.00
N LEU A 119 -3.73 2.56 13.68
CA LEU A 119 -3.95 2.13 12.31
C LEU A 119 -4.88 3.09 11.55
N LEU A 120 -5.98 3.54 12.15
CA LEU A 120 -6.92 4.46 11.51
C LEU A 120 -6.30 5.84 11.24
N ILE A 121 -5.46 6.35 12.16
CA ILE A 121 -4.71 7.59 11.96
C ILE A 121 -3.74 7.44 10.77
N LEU A 122 -3.01 6.33 10.70
CA LEU A 122 -2.10 6.07 9.59
C LEU A 122 -2.84 5.85 8.27
N ALA A 123 -4.01 5.21 8.29
CA ALA A 123 -4.87 5.05 7.12
C ALA A 123 -5.40 6.39 6.62
N ALA A 124 -5.84 7.27 7.51
CA ALA A 124 -6.23 8.64 7.17
C ALA A 124 -5.05 9.41 6.57
N THR A 125 -3.85 9.24 7.14
CA THR A 125 -2.61 9.83 6.63
C THR A 125 -2.29 9.33 5.21
N LEU A 126 -2.51 8.04 4.93
CA LEU A 126 -2.32 7.47 3.60
C LEU A 126 -3.27 8.09 2.56
N VAL A 127 -4.55 8.30 2.94
CA VAL A 127 -5.53 8.99 2.09
C VAL A 127 -5.11 10.43 1.83
N VAL A 128 -4.66 11.15 2.85
CA VAL A 128 -4.14 12.52 2.73
C VAL A 128 -2.91 12.57 1.83
N ALA A 129 -1.96 11.66 2.01
CA ALA A 129 -0.76 11.55 1.19
C ALA A 129 -1.11 11.31 -0.29
N ALA A 130 -2.05 10.40 -0.57
CA ALA A 130 -2.56 10.15 -1.91
C ALA A 130 -3.20 11.42 -2.51
N ALA A 131 -3.98 12.18 -1.74
CA ALA A 131 -4.62 13.41 -2.19
C ALA A 131 -3.59 14.51 -2.49
N ILE A 132 -2.55 14.63 -1.66
CA ILE A 132 -1.44 15.55 -1.87
C ILE A 132 -0.69 15.21 -3.16
N ILE A 133 -0.40 13.93 -3.41
CA ILE A 133 0.22 13.47 -4.66
C ILE A 133 -0.61 13.92 -5.86
N ASP A 134 -1.93 13.71 -5.83
CA ASP A 134 -2.82 14.13 -6.93
C ASP A 134 -2.85 15.65 -7.11
N ILE A 135 -2.91 16.43 -6.03
CA ILE A 135 -2.92 17.90 -6.10
C ILE A 135 -1.62 18.44 -6.70
N ILE A 136 -0.47 17.96 -6.21
CA ILE A 136 0.86 18.39 -6.69
C ILE A 136 1.00 18.01 -8.17
N ARG A 137 0.62 16.78 -8.55
CA ARG A 137 0.73 16.33 -9.94
C ARG A 137 -0.19 17.08 -10.88
N LYS A 138 -1.42 17.44 -10.46
CA LYS A 138 -2.32 18.29 -11.25
C LYS A 138 -1.76 19.69 -11.48
N LYS A 139 -1.08 20.27 -10.47
CA LYS A 139 -0.42 21.57 -10.62
C LYS A 139 0.81 21.46 -11.54
N MET A 140 1.62 20.43 -11.35
CA MET A 140 2.83 20.20 -12.13
C MET A 140 2.54 19.86 -13.59
N SER A 141 1.48 19.11 -13.90
CA SER A 141 1.10 18.83 -15.28
C SER A 141 0.65 20.06 -16.05
N ARG A 142 0.11 21.08 -15.35
CA ARG A 142 -0.22 22.38 -15.94
C ARG A 142 1.02 23.24 -16.18
N ALA A 143 1.98 23.21 -15.24
CA ALA A 143 3.19 24.02 -15.32
C ALA A 143 4.26 23.44 -16.26
N LEU A 144 4.42 22.12 -16.27
CA LEU A 144 5.45 21.39 -17.00
C LEU A 144 4.86 20.16 -17.71
N PRO A 145 4.08 20.36 -18.80
CA PRO A 145 3.39 19.27 -19.50
C PRO A 145 4.36 18.19 -20.03
N ASN A 146 5.58 18.58 -20.43
CA ASN A 146 6.60 17.66 -20.94
C ASN A 146 7.26 16.80 -19.86
N ALA A 147 7.15 17.18 -18.58
CA ALA A 147 7.73 16.45 -17.45
C ALA A 147 6.72 15.51 -16.77
N ALA A 148 5.42 15.73 -16.99
CA ALA A 148 4.37 14.93 -16.41
C ALA A 148 4.25 13.56 -17.11
N TRP A 149 3.95 12.53 -16.32
CA TRP A 149 3.57 11.23 -16.87
C TRP A 149 2.32 11.38 -17.75
N VAL A 150 2.43 10.89 -18.99
CA VAL A 150 1.34 10.80 -19.95
C VAL A 150 0.93 9.34 -20.04
N ASP A 151 -0.37 9.09 -20.03
CA ASP A 151 -0.93 7.76 -20.19
C ASP A 151 -0.55 7.20 -21.57
N PRO A 152 0.17 6.06 -21.66
CA PRO A 152 0.65 5.52 -22.93
C PRO A 152 -0.50 5.14 -23.88
N LEU A 153 -1.70 4.91 -23.36
CA LEU A 153 -2.88 4.58 -24.15
C LEU A 153 -3.74 5.80 -24.51
N ALA A 154 -3.42 7.00 -24.02
CA ALA A 154 -4.24 8.20 -24.26
C ALA A 154 -4.26 8.64 -25.74
N GLY A 155 -3.27 8.24 -26.54
CA GLY A 155 -3.20 8.56 -27.97
C GLY A 155 -3.75 7.47 -28.90
N VAL A 156 -4.22 6.33 -28.37
CA VAL A 156 -4.73 5.22 -29.19
C VAL A 156 -6.21 5.41 -29.47
N ASP A 157 -6.60 5.34 -30.74
CA ASP A 157 -7.98 5.49 -31.17
C ASP A 157 -8.92 4.47 -30.50
N ALA A 158 -10.06 4.95 -29.99
CA ALA A 158 -11.05 4.16 -29.27
C ALA A 158 -11.59 3.00 -30.12
N GLN A 159 -11.64 3.14 -31.45
CA GLN A 159 -12.02 2.06 -32.35
C GLN A 159 -10.97 0.95 -32.43
N LYS A 160 -9.67 1.27 -32.39
CA LYS A 160 -8.59 0.27 -32.35
C LYS A 160 -8.58 -0.46 -31.00
N LEU A 161 -8.78 0.28 -29.92
CA LEU A 161 -8.93 -0.25 -28.57
C LEU A 161 -10.16 -1.18 -28.44
N ALA A 162 -11.29 -0.85 -29.06
CA ALA A 162 -12.47 -1.71 -29.08
C ALA A 162 -12.24 -3.02 -29.85
N LYS A 163 -11.46 -3.01 -30.94
CA LYS A 163 -11.10 -4.22 -31.71
C LYS A 163 -10.22 -5.19 -30.92
N VAL A 164 -9.42 -4.68 -29.98
CA VAL A 164 -8.58 -5.51 -29.09
C VAL A 164 -9.42 -6.27 -28.05
N GLY A 165 -10.72 -5.97 -27.94
CA GLY A 165 -11.69 -6.74 -27.14
C GLY A 165 -11.48 -6.65 -25.62
N GLU A 166 -10.49 -5.90 -25.16
CA GLU A 166 -10.23 -5.73 -23.74
C GLU A 166 -11.12 -4.62 -23.18
N SER A 167 -12.10 -5.01 -22.35
CA SER A 167 -12.98 -4.10 -21.60
C SER A 167 -12.24 -3.07 -20.72
N TRP A 168 -10.94 -3.25 -20.53
CA TRP A 168 -10.04 -2.30 -19.87
C TRP A 168 -9.82 -1.01 -20.69
N ALA A 169 -9.87 -1.12 -22.03
CA ALA A 169 -9.58 -0.06 -22.98
C ALA A 169 -10.68 1.02 -23.07
N ALA A 170 -11.86 0.77 -22.48
CA ALA A 170 -13.01 1.67 -22.51
C ALA A 170 -13.04 2.71 -21.36
N SER A 171 -12.00 2.79 -20.53
CA SER A 171 -12.01 3.67 -19.35
C SER A 171 -11.05 4.85 -19.49
N PRO A 172 -11.52 6.05 -19.86
CA PRO A 172 -10.65 7.20 -20.10
C PRO A 172 -9.98 7.67 -18.81
N ALA A 173 -8.67 7.96 -18.91
CA ALA A 173 -7.73 8.50 -17.91
C ALA A 173 -7.24 7.50 -16.82
N HIS A 174 -6.06 6.89 -17.03
CA HIS A 174 -5.38 5.99 -16.09
C HIS A 174 -4.36 6.69 -15.15
N GLY A 175 -4.55 7.98 -14.86
CA GLY A 175 -3.52 8.80 -14.24
C GLY A 175 -3.76 9.31 -12.82
N GLY A 176 -4.84 8.95 -12.13
CA GLY A 176 -5.19 9.49 -10.81
C GLY A 176 -5.41 8.43 -9.73
N LEU A 177 -4.99 8.72 -8.50
CA LEU A 177 -5.44 7.97 -7.32
C LEU A 177 -6.93 8.29 -7.12
N ILE A 178 -7.83 7.37 -7.47
CA ILE A 178 -9.26 7.65 -7.33
C ILE A 178 -9.62 7.63 -5.84
N ILE A 179 -9.54 8.81 -5.21
CA ILE A 179 -9.84 9.04 -3.79
C ILE A 179 -11.32 9.41 -3.57
N SER A 180 -12.08 9.86 -4.59
CA SER A 180 -13.53 10.11 -4.37
C SER A 180 -14.45 10.13 -5.60
N LYS A 181 -15.74 9.87 -5.28
CA LYS A 181 -17.01 9.97 -6.04
C LYS A 181 -17.19 9.16 -7.32
N ALA A 182 -16.20 9.05 -8.21
CA ALA A 182 -16.38 8.33 -9.47
C ALA A 182 -16.44 6.79 -9.31
N ALA A 183 -15.86 6.25 -8.23
CA ALA A 183 -15.92 4.82 -7.90
C ALA A 183 -17.32 4.36 -7.43
N PHE A 184 -18.17 5.30 -7.01
CA PHE A 184 -19.55 5.07 -6.58
C PHE A 184 -20.53 5.73 -7.56
N LYS A 185 -20.32 5.58 -8.87
CA LYS A 185 -21.48 5.65 -9.78
C LYS A 185 -22.42 4.51 -9.37
N VAL A 186 -23.55 4.88 -8.76
CA VAL A 186 -24.63 3.97 -8.35
C VAL A 186 -24.89 2.99 -9.50
N GLY A 187 -24.58 1.70 -9.30
CA GLY A 187 -24.70 0.64 -10.31
C GLY A 187 -23.40 -0.08 -10.72
N SER A 188 -22.21 0.44 -10.37
CA SER A 188 -20.94 -0.28 -10.65
C SER A 188 -20.54 -1.18 -9.48
N TRP A 189 -20.91 -2.47 -9.54
CA TRP A 189 -20.55 -3.49 -8.53
C TRP A 189 -19.08 -3.92 -8.60
N ARG A 190 -18.41 -3.71 -9.73
CA ARG A 190 -17.04 -4.15 -10.00
C ARG A 190 -15.99 -3.64 -9.02
N PRO A 191 -15.92 -2.34 -8.64
CA PRO A 191 -14.93 -1.86 -7.67
C PRO A 191 -15.16 -2.42 -6.26
N LEU A 192 -16.43 -2.61 -5.85
CA LEU A 192 -16.78 -3.24 -4.58
C LEU A 192 -16.37 -4.71 -4.57
N ALA A 193 -16.69 -5.45 -5.63
CA ALA A 193 -16.28 -6.84 -5.80
C ALA A 193 -14.76 -6.98 -5.82
N ALA A 194 -14.04 -6.10 -6.52
CA ALA A 194 -12.58 -6.13 -6.56
C ALA A 194 -11.95 -5.88 -5.18
N GLY A 195 -12.46 -4.90 -4.42
CA GLY A 195 -12.03 -4.66 -3.04
C GLY A 195 -12.31 -5.86 -2.11
N ALA A 196 -13.53 -6.41 -2.19
CA ALA A 196 -13.95 -7.55 -1.38
C ALA A 196 -13.16 -8.83 -1.71
N LEU A 197 -12.93 -9.12 -2.99
CA LEU A 197 -12.12 -10.26 -3.42
C LEU A 197 -10.65 -10.09 -3.05
N THR A 198 -10.11 -8.86 -3.11
CA THR A 198 -8.74 -8.59 -2.66
C THR A 198 -8.63 -8.82 -1.15
N LEU A 199 -9.61 -8.36 -0.37
CA LEU A 199 -9.67 -8.62 1.07
C LEU A 199 -9.73 -10.12 1.37
N ALA A 200 -10.66 -10.84 0.75
CA ALA A 200 -10.84 -12.28 0.97
C ALA A 200 -9.61 -13.09 0.54
N GLY A 201 -9.10 -12.88 -0.68
CA GLY A 201 -7.89 -13.53 -1.17
C GLY A 201 -6.66 -13.18 -0.35
N GLY A 202 -6.53 -11.92 0.06
CA GLY A 202 -5.46 -11.44 0.93
C GLY A 202 -5.47 -12.12 2.30
N LEU A 203 -6.65 -12.28 2.92
CA LEU A 203 -6.79 -13.00 4.19
C LEU A 203 -6.45 -14.50 4.08
N VAL A 204 -6.88 -15.16 3.00
CA VAL A 204 -6.56 -16.57 2.75
C VAL A 204 -5.04 -16.76 2.57
N LEU A 205 -4.42 -15.95 1.71
CA LEU A 205 -2.97 -16.00 1.49
C LEU A 205 -2.20 -15.62 2.75
N LEU A 206 -2.69 -14.65 3.52
CA LEU A 206 -2.06 -14.26 4.79
C LEU A 206 -2.09 -15.40 5.79
N ARG A 207 -3.22 -16.13 5.88
CA ARG A 207 -3.33 -17.29 6.77
C ARG A 207 -2.32 -18.39 6.43
N VAL A 208 -2.02 -18.57 5.14
CA VAL A 208 -1.06 -19.57 4.65
C VAL A 208 0.40 -19.09 4.83
N THR A 209 0.68 -17.81 4.59
CA THR A 209 2.05 -17.27 4.59
C THR A 209 2.53 -16.84 5.98
N LEU A 210 1.63 -16.39 6.85
CA LEU A 210 1.92 -15.95 8.20
C LEU A 210 1.99 -17.15 9.16
N GLN A 211 3.17 -17.78 9.23
CA GLN A 211 3.41 -18.97 10.06
C GLN A 211 4.28 -18.69 11.30
N SER A 212 5.14 -17.68 11.27
CA SER A 212 5.93 -17.23 12.42
C SER A 212 5.80 -15.73 12.66
N SER A 213 6.18 -15.30 13.87
CA SER A 213 6.23 -13.91 14.29
C SER A 213 7.52 -13.18 13.92
N ASP A 214 8.38 -13.80 13.11
CA ASP A 214 9.61 -13.17 12.65
C ASP A 214 9.32 -11.95 11.78
N ARG A 215 10.10 -10.89 11.99
CA ARG A 215 9.84 -9.58 11.38
C ARG A 215 9.82 -9.64 9.86
N GLY A 216 10.82 -10.32 9.28
CA GLY A 216 10.92 -10.52 7.83
C GLY A 216 9.74 -11.30 7.27
N GLN A 217 9.28 -12.33 7.99
CA GLN A 217 8.13 -13.12 7.57
C GLN A 217 6.81 -12.33 7.63
N ILE A 218 6.59 -11.50 8.66
CA ILE A 218 5.40 -10.65 8.74
C ILE A 218 5.33 -9.71 7.54
N ILE A 219 6.43 -9.01 7.27
CA ILE A 219 6.52 -8.05 6.15
C ILE A 219 6.32 -8.77 4.82
N PHE A 220 6.99 -9.91 4.62
CA PHE A 220 6.83 -10.72 3.42
C PHE A 220 5.39 -11.23 3.26
N ALA A 221 4.80 -11.80 4.31
CA ALA A 221 3.46 -12.35 4.30
C ALA A 221 2.42 -11.29 3.94
N LEU A 222 2.50 -10.09 4.51
CA LEU A 222 1.63 -8.97 4.17
C LEU A 222 1.80 -8.52 2.71
N LEU A 223 3.05 -8.27 2.31
CA LEU A 223 3.36 -7.76 0.97
C LEU A 223 2.97 -8.76 -0.11
N ALA A 224 3.32 -10.04 0.06
CA ALA A 224 3.01 -11.10 -0.88
C ALA A 224 1.51 -11.39 -0.92
N SER A 225 0.83 -11.50 0.22
CA SER A 225 -0.59 -11.85 0.25
C SER A 225 -1.46 -10.80 -0.41
N PHE A 226 -1.31 -9.53 -0.01
CA PHE A 226 -2.12 -8.46 -0.60
C PHE A 226 -1.64 -8.06 -1.98
N GLY A 227 -0.35 -8.21 -2.30
CA GLY A 227 0.18 -7.98 -3.65
C GLY A 227 -0.31 -9.02 -4.65
N ILE A 228 -0.24 -10.30 -4.33
CA ILE A 228 -0.73 -11.37 -5.20
C ILE A 228 -2.25 -11.31 -5.31
N ALA A 229 -2.97 -11.10 -4.21
CA ALA A 229 -4.42 -10.97 -4.24
C ALA A 229 -4.87 -9.79 -5.12
N ALA A 230 -4.31 -8.59 -4.93
CA ALA A 230 -4.65 -7.43 -5.74
C ALA A 230 -4.29 -7.63 -7.22
N MET A 231 -3.14 -8.26 -7.50
CA MET A 231 -2.72 -8.59 -8.86
C MET A 231 -3.68 -9.59 -9.52
N ALA A 232 -4.02 -10.69 -8.84
CA ALA A 232 -4.90 -11.74 -9.35
C ALA A 232 -6.31 -11.21 -9.59
N VAL A 233 -6.86 -10.45 -8.65
CA VAL A 233 -8.17 -9.79 -8.81
C VAL A 233 -8.16 -8.83 -9.99
N ASN A 234 -7.09 -8.04 -10.16
CA ASN A 234 -7.00 -7.12 -11.28
C ASN A 234 -6.85 -7.84 -12.63
N GLN A 235 -6.24 -9.03 -12.67
CA GLN A 235 -6.18 -9.86 -13.88
C GLN A 235 -7.53 -10.51 -14.22
N LEU A 236 -8.31 -10.94 -13.21
CA LEU A 236 -9.63 -11.56 -13.40
C LEU A 236 -10.71 -10.54 -13.71
N MET A 237 -10.67 -9.42 -13.00
CA MET A 237 -11.62 -8.32 -13.10
C MET A 237 -10.84 -7.03 -13.32
N PRO A 238 -10.54 -6.70 -14.59
CA PRO A 238 -9.77 -5.52 -14.93
C PRO A 238 -10.50 -4.27 -14.41
N ALA A 239 -10.06 -3.77 -13.27
CA ALA A 239 -10.67 -2.67 -12.54
C ALA A 239 -9.62 -1.59 -12.31
N ARG A 240 -10.07 -0.34 -12.10
CA ARG A 240 -9.14 0.71 -11.70
C ARG A 240 -8.58 0.36 -10.31
N CYS A 241 -7.33 0.71 -10.03
CA CYS A 241 -6.78 0.62 -8.68
C CYS A 241 -7.54 1.63 -7.77
N THR A 242 -8.64 1.16 -7.19
CA THR A 242 -9.51 1.96 -6.36
C THR A 242 -9.02 1.97 -4.92
N MET A 243 -9.45 2.99 -4.17
CA MET A 243 -9.25 3.09 -2.72
C MET A 243 -9.61 1.81 -1.97
N LEU A 244 -10.65 1.11 -2.39
CA LEU A 244 -11.08 -0.14 -1.76
C LEU A 244 -10.03 -1.25 -1.87
N ILE A 245 -9.27 -1.31 -2.96
CA ILE A 245 -8.25 -2.34 -3.15
C ILE A 245 -7.06 -2.07 -2.23
N TRP A 246 -6.54 -0.83 -2.19
CA TRP A 246 -5.36 -0.52 -1.38
C TRP A 246 -5.65 -0.29 0.11
N ILE A 247 -6.90 -0.03 0.50
CA ILE A 247 -7.34 0.01 1.91
C ILE A 247 -7.77 -1.37 2.42
N SER A 248 -7.95 -2.37 1.54
CA SER A 248 -8.30 -3.73 1.98
C SER A 248 -7.40 -4.30 3.10
N PRO A 249 -6.08 -4.02 3.18
CA PRO A 249 -5.25 -4.48 4.30
C PRO A 249 -5.60 -3.78 5.62
N VAL A 250 -6.05 -2.53 5.59
CA VAL A 250 -6.52 -1.80 6.79
C VAL A 250 -7.79 -2.46 7.33
N ILE A 251 -8.72 -2.84 6.44
CA ILE A 251 -9.95 -3.55 6.83
C ILE A 251 -9.60 -4.90 7.45
N ALA A 252 -8.69 -5.66 6.81
CA ALA A 252 -8.19 -6.91 7.35
C ALA A 252 -7.56 -6.74 8.73
N ALA A 253 -6.75 -5.71 8.92
CA ALA A 253 -6.09 -5.41 10.19
C ALA A 253 -7.09 -5.16 11.32
N VAL A 254 -8.12 -4.34 11.08
CA VAL A 254 -9.18 -4.08 12.07
C VAL A 254 -9.88 -5.38 12.47
N LEU A 255 -10.27 -6.20 11.49
CA LEU A 255 -10.94 -7.48 11.75
C LEU A 255 -10.05 -8.43 12.57
N LEU A 256 -8.77 -8.53 12.22
CA LEU A 256 -7.82 -9.41 12.91
C LEU A 256 -7.44 -8.89 14.30
N TYR A 257 -7.38 -7.57 14.51
CA TYR A 257 -7.20 -7.00 15.84
C TYR A 257 -8.41 -7.22 16.74
N LEU A 258 -9.63 -7.08 16.20
CA LEU A 258 -10.86 -7.40 16.96
C LEU A 258 -10.91 -8.89 17.31
N LEU A 259 -10.55 -9.77 16.37
CA LEU A 259 -10.44 -11.20 16.62
C LEU A 259 -9.37 -11.52 17.68
N ALA A 260 -8.22 -10.85 17.61
CA ALA A 260 -7.14 -11.02 18.58
C ALA A 260 -7.52 -10.48 19.98
N ALA A 261 -8.35 -9.44 20.05
CA ALA A 261 -8.86 -8.89 21.30
C ALA A 261 -9.84 -9.83 22.00
N ALA A 262 -10.60 -10.62 21.22
CA ALA A 262 -11.54 -11.61 21.73
C ALA A 262 -10.89 -12.98 22.04
N ALA A 263 -9.61 -13.18 21.70
CA ALA A 263 -8.95 -14.46 21.89
C ALA A 263 -8.78 -14.77 23.40
N PRO A 264 -9.15 -15.97 23.87
CA PRO A 264 -8.97 -16.36 25.26
C PRO A 264 -7.47 -16.53 25.55
N ILE A 265 -6.93 -15.69 26.44
CA ILE A 265 -5.53 -15.74 26.85
C ILE A 265 -5.47 -16.19 28.30
N PRO A 266 -4.74 -17.28 28.61
CA PRO A 266 -4.58 -17.75 29.99
C PRO A 266 -4.00 -16.64 30.88
N ALA A 267 -4.57 -16.42 32.06
CA ALA A 267 -4.07 -15.47 33.05
C ALA A 267 -2.85 -16.02 33.81
N THR A 268 -1.83 -16.46 33.07
CA THR A 268 -0.56 -16.96 33.61
C THR A 268 0.57 -16.00 33.26
N ALA A 269 1.68 -16.06 34.01
CA ALA A 269 2.87 -15.23 33.76
C ALA A 269 3.42 -15.37 32.32
N ASN A 270 3.16 -16.51 31.67
CA ASN A 270 3.55 -16.81 30.29
C ASN A 270 2.37 -16.84 29.30
N GLY A 271 1.18 -16.37 29.71
CA GLY A 271 -0.02 -16.35 28.87
C GLY A 271 0.17 -15.57 27.57
N TRP A 272 1.08 -14.59 27.58
CA TRP A 272 1.46 -13.78 26.41
C TRP A 272 2.07 -14.60 25.25
N ILE A 273 2.54 -15.82 25.48
CA ILE A 273 3.03 -16.70 24.40
C ILE A 273 1.86 -17.16 23.51
N ASN A 274 0.65 -17.22 24.05
CA ASN A 274 -0.54 -17.72 23.36
C ASN A 274 -1.26 -16.66 22.53
N TYR A 275 -0.77 -15.42 22.48
CA TYR A 275 -1.35 -14.41 21.58
C TYR A 275 -1.26 -14.89 20.12
N PRO A 276 -2.35 -14.83 19.35
CA PRO A 276 -2.34 -15.27 17.96
C PRO A 276 -1.35 -14.48 17.12
N VAL A 277 -0.69 -15.14 16.16
CA VAL A 277 0.36 -14.54 15.32
C VAL A 277 -0.16 -13.31 14.55
N TYR A 278 -1.41 -13.35 14.07
CA TYR A 278 -2.04 -12.23 13.36
C TYR A 278 -2.22 -10.97 14.21
N GLY A 279 -2.36 -11.11 15.54
CA GLY A 279 -2.42 -9.98 16.47
C GLY A 279 -1.06 -9.32 16.73
N ARG A 280 0.04 -9.96 16.29
CA ARG A 280 1.42 -9.47 16.50
C ARG A 280 1.93 -8.58 15.38
N ILE A 281 1.11 -8.32 14.38
CA ILE A 281 1.43 -7.42 13.27
C ILE A 281 1.26 -5.98 13.76
N THR A 282 2.22 -5.08 13.52
CA THR A 282 2.10 -3.68 13.96
C THR A 282 1.21 -2.88 13.00
N PRO A 283 0.56 -1.79 13.46
CA PRO A 283 -0.23 -0.93 12.59
C PRO A 283 0.57 -0.39 11.39
N LEU A 284 1.85 -0.07 11.61
CA LEU A 284 2.73 0.43 10.55
C LEU A 284 2.99 -0.63 9.46
N ASP A 285 3.05 -1.92 9.80
CA ASP A 285 3.24 -2.99 8.80
C ASP A 285 2.06 -3.12 7.87
N TRP A 286 0.85 -3.01 8.42
CA TRP A 286 -0.38 -3.05 7.64
C TRP A 286 -0.42 -1.91 6.61
N ILE A 287 0.04 -0.72 6.99
CA ILE A 287 0.07 0.45 6.11
C ILE A 287 1.21 0.38 5.10
N THR A 288 2.39 -0.08 5.51
CA THR A 288 3.56 -0.11 4.63
C THR A 288 3.57 -1.37 3.77
N ALA A 289 3.76 -2.54 4.36
CA ALA A 289 3.82 -3.81 3.65
C ALA A 289 2.45 -4.25 3.10
N GLY A 290 1.38 -4.10 3.89
CA GLY A 290 0.02 -4.47 3.47
C GLY A 290 -0.50 -3.60 2.33
N CYS A 291 -0.72 -2.31 2.57
CA CYS A 291 -1.21 -1.38 1.53
C CYS A 291 -0.20 -1.23 0.39
N GLY A 292 1.10 -1.21 0.69
CA GLY A 292 2.15 -1.18 -0.34
C GLY A 292 2.13 -2.43 -1.22
N GLY A 293 1.90 -3.62 -0.64
CA GLY A 293 1.68 -4.86 -1.39
C GLY A 293 0.50 -4.73 -2.34
N ALA A 294 -0.68 -4.34 -1.85
CA ALA A 294 -1.88 -4.16 -2.67
C ALA A 294 -1.64 -3.17 -3.83
N ILE A 295 -0.99 -2.03 -3.57
CA ILE A 295 -0.65 -1.03 -4.59
C ILE A 295 0.35 -1.59 -5.60
N ALA A 296 1.37 -2.32 -5.13
CA ALA A 296 2.35 -2.97 -6.00
C ALA A 296 1.69 -3.99 -6.93
N GLY A 297 0.75 -4.79 -6.41
CA GLY A 297 -0.02 -5.76 -7.20
C GLY A 297 -0.81 -5.10 -8.33
N CYS A 298 -1.54 -4.02 -8.02
CA CYS A 298 -2.23 -3.23 -9.04
C CYS A 298 -1.27 -2.58 -10.04
N TRP A 299 -0.15 -2.03 -9.57
CA TRP A 299 0.85 -1.38 -10.42
C TRP A 299 1.51 -2.36 -11.40
N ILE A 300 1.88 -3.56 -10.93
CA ILE A 300 2.44 -4.63 -11.78
C ILE A 300 1.38 -5.11 -12.78
N SER A 301 0.16 -5.39 -12.33
CA SER A 301 -0.91 -5.87 -13.21
C SER A 301 -1.26 -4.86 -14.30
N ALA A 302 -1.34 -3.56 -13.98
CA ALA A 302 -1.59 -2.51 -14.97
C ALA A 302 -0.54 -2.52 -16.10
N ARG A 303 0.73 -2.72 -15.77
CA ARG A 303 1.80 -2.80 -16.78
C ARG A 303 1.70 -4.04 -17.65
N MET A 304 1.30 -5.17 -17.07
CA MET A 304 1.09 -6.41 -17.84
C MET A 304 -0.07 -6.28 -18.83
N HIS A 305 -1.14 -5.58 -18.46
CA HIS A 305 -2.25 -5.31 -19.38
C HIS A 305 -1.80 -4.41 -20.52
N GLU A 306 -1.10 -3.32 -20.22
CA GLU A 306 -0.64 -2.42 -21.27
C GLU A 306 0.36 -3.08 -22.21
N SER A 307 1.23 -3.97 -21.72
CA SER A 307 2.17 -4.68 -22.60
C SER A 307 1.43 -5.63 -23.54
N ARG A 308 0.39 -6.32 -23.05
CA ARG A 308 -0.48 -7.17 -23.89
C ARG A 308 -1.24 -6.34 -24.92
N ILE A 309 -1.75 -5.17 -24.54
CA ILE A 309 -2.45 -4.28 -25.47
C ILE A 309 -1.48 -3.75 -26.53
N ALA A 310 -0.27 -3.34 -26.15
CA ALA A 310 0.75 -2.87 -27.08
C ALA A 310 1.15 -3.96 -28.09
N GLU A 311 1.28 -5.21 -27.64
CA GLU A 311 1.56 -6.37 -28.49
C GLU A 311 0.42 -6.62 -29.49
N LYS A 312 -0.83 -6.73 -29.01
CA LYS A 312 -2.01 -6.90 -29.87
C LYS A 312 -2.18 -5.76 -30.88
N LEU A 313 -1.88 -4.52 -30.48
CA LEU A 313 -1.93 -3.36 -31.38
C LEU A 313 -0.86 -3.43 -32.48
N SER A 314 0.29 -4.05 -32.21
CA SER A 314 1.35 -4.26 -33.21
C SER A 314 1.03 -5.37 -34.21
N GLU A 315 0.17 -6.33 -33.82
CA GLU A 315 -0.29 -7.43 -34.67
C GLU A 315 -1.45 -7.01 -35.60
N LEU A 316 -2.13 -5.90 -35.31
CA LEU A 316 -3.19 -5.39 -36.18
C LEU A 316 -2.59 -4.93 -37.52
N PRO A 317 -3.09 -5.42 -38.67
CA PRO A 317 -2.56 -5.04 -39.96
C PRO A 317 -2.67 -3.53 -40.15
N GLY A 318 -1.53 -2.89 -40.43
CA GLY A 318 -1.47 -1.49 -40.83
C GLY A 318 -2.23 -1.29 -42.12
N ARG A 319 -3.18 -0.36 -42.12
CA ARG A 319 -3.56 0.37 -43.32
C ARG A 319 -2.83 1.70 -43.29
#